data_AF-A0A2D6L4N4-F1
#
_entry.id   AF-A0A2D6L4N4-F1
#
_cell.length_a   1.000
_cell.length_b   1.000
_cell.length_c   1.000
_cell.angle_alpha   90.00
_cell.angle_beta   90.00
_cell.angle_gamma   90.00
#
_symmetry.space_group_name_H-M   'P 1'
#
loop_
_entity.id
_entity.type
_entity.pdbx_description
1 polymer ?
#
loop_
_entity_poly.entity_id
_entity_poly.type
_entity_poly.pdbx_seq_one_letter_code
_entity_poly.pdbx_strand_id
1 'polypeptide(L)'
;MNKKPGKKRKPSARSNKNQTKQILNIMLRYFILIIAGFSNLWIFYSIFAPLTINLTNFLLSLFFDSSIVGNVITLSNCCPIEIIDACIASSAYYLLLIFNLSTPNILLKKRIKMIVLAFAAFFILNTLRIFLLGVLFVSGSVFFDATHKLFWYIISTIFVVGIWFAEVKIFRIKEIPFYSDLNWIYKKIK
;
A
#
# COMPACT_ATOMS: atom_id res chain seq x y z
N MET A 1 7.36 -62.73 -16.77
CA MET A 1 7.60 -61.92 -15.56
C MET A 1 6.40 -61.01 -15.31
N ASN A 2 5.54 -61.36 -14.35
CA ASN A 2 4.30 -60.65 -14.03
C ASN A 2 4.61 -59.41 -13.16
N LYS A 3 4.46 -58.20 -13.71
CA LYS A 3 4.56 -56.95 -12.92
C LYS A 3 3.33 -56.85 -12.01
N LYS A 4 3.54 -57.03 -10.70
CA LYS A 4 2.48 -56.83 -9.70
C LYS A 4 1.93 -55.39 -9.80
N PRO A 5 0.61 -55.19 -9.83
CA PRO A 5 0.03 -53.85 -9.84
C PRO A 5 0.35 -53.14 -8.52
N GLY A 6 1.04 -52.00 -8.61
CA GLY A 6 1.41 -51.18 -7.46
C GLY A 6 0.17 -50.69 -6.72
N LYS A 7 0.04 -51.07 -5.44
CA LYS A 7 -0.96 -50.54 -4.51
C LYS A 7 -0.84 -49.01 -4.45
N LYS A 8 -1.81 -48.28 -5.03
CA LYS A 8 -1.96 -46.83 -4.82
C LYS A 8 -2.15 -46.58 -3.32
N ARG A 9 -1.12 -46.04 -2.65
CA ARG A 9 -1.22 -45.60 -1.25
C ARG A 9 -2.28 -44.51 -1.16
N LYS A 10 -3.33 -44.73 -0.36
CA LYS A 10 -4.36 -43.72 -0.08
C LYS A 10 -3.68 -42.47 0.50
N PRO A 11 -4.03 -41.26 0.05
CA PRO A 11 -3.48 -40.03 0.61
C PRO A 11 -3.82 -39.98 2.11
N SER A 12 -2.81 -39.73 2.93
CA SER A 12 -2.96 -39.70 4.39
C SER A 12 -3.84 -38.51 4.81
N ALA A 13 -4.68 -38.69 5.82
CA ALA A 13 -5.60 -37.67 6.35
C ALA A 13 -4.89 -36.34 6.73
N ARG A 14 -3.57 -36.38 6.97
CA ARG A 14 -2.72 -35.22 7.27
C ARG A 14 -2.53 -34.29 6.06
N SER A 15 -2.58 -34.80 4.83
CA SER A 15 -2.49 -34.00 3.59
C SER A 15 -3.70 -33.08 3.43
N ASN A 16 -4.90 -33.61 3.68
CA ASN A 16 -6.16 -32.89 3.47
C ASN A 16 -6.29 -31.68 4.41
N LYS A 17 -5.90 -31.85 5.68
CA LYS A 17 -5.98 -30.77 6.69
C LYS A 17 -5.11 -29.56 6.33
N ASN A 18 -3.96 -29.77 5.70
CA ASN A 18 -3.08 -28.67 5.28
C ASN A 18 -3.63 -27.92 4.06
N GLN A 19 -4.30 -28.62 3.14
CA GLN A 19 -4.94 -28.01 1.98
C GLN A 19 -6.09 -27.09 2.38
N THR A 20 -6.97 -27.55 3.28
CA THR A 20 -8.09 -26.71 3.78
C THR A 20 -7.58 -25.43 4.44
N LYS A 21 -6.52 -25.53 5.26
CA LYS A 21 -5.89 -24.35 5.87
C LYS A 21 -5.32 -23.37 4.84
N GLN A 22 -4.71 -23.88 3.78
CA GLN A 22 -4.15 -23.04 2.72
C GLN A 22 -5.24 -22.33 1.92
N ILE A 23 -6.33 -23.03 1.59
CA ILE A 23 -7.50 -22.43 0.92
C ILE A 23 -8.11 -21.34 1.81
N LEU A 24 -8.33 -21.62 3.09
CA LEU A 24 -8.87 -20.64 4.03
C LEU A 24 -7.98 -19.40 4.13
N ASN A 25 -6.65 -19.57 4.17
CA ASN A 25 -5.70 -18.45 4.18
C ASN A 25 -5.72 -17.63 2.89
N ILE A 26 -5.90 -18.27 1.73
CA ILE A 26 -6.12 -17.57 0.46
C ILE A 26 -7.42 -16.76 0.56
N MET A 27 -8.55 -17.41 0.84
CA MET A 27 -9.86 -16.74 0.94
C MET A 27 -9.85 -15.57 1.92
N LEU A 28 -9.25 -15.72 3.10
CA LEU A 28 -9.16 -14.65 4.08
C LEU A 28 -8.39 -13.43 3.56
N ARG A 29 -7.23 -13.63 2.91
CA ARG A 29 -6.43 -12.52 2.36
C ARG A 29 -7.20 -11.74 1.29
N TYR A 30 -7.85 -12.45 0.36
CA TYR A 30 -8.63 -11.82 -0.71
C TYR A 30 -9.93 -11.18 -0.18
N PHE A 31 -10.57 -11.78 0.82
CA PHE A 31 -11.72 -11.19 1.49
C PHE A 31 -11.39 -9.86 2.17
N ILE A 32 -10.26 -9.79 2.88
CA ILE A 32 -9.74 -8.53 3.46
C ILE A 32 -9.51 -7.49 2.37
N LEU A 33 -8.92 -7.88 1.23
CA LEU A 33 -8.68 -6.97 0.11
C LEU A 33 -9.98 -6.43 -0.50
N ILE A 34 -11.01 -7.27 -0.63
CA ILE A 34 -12.32 -6.88 -1.15
C ILE A 34 -12.98 -5.89 -0.19
N ILE A 35 -13.03 -6.18 1.12
CA ILE A 35 -13.61 -5.25 2.11
C ILE A 35 -12.87 -3.91 2.12
N ALA A 36 -11.54 -3.95 2.10
CA ALA A 36 -10.72 -2.74 2.10
C ALA A 36 -10.95 -1.88 0.84
N GLY A 37 -11.21 -2.50 -0.32
CA GLY A 37 -11.55 -1.78 -1.55
C GLY A 37 -13.01 -1.31 -1.62
N PHE A 38 -13.94 -2.13 -1.12
CA PHE A 38 -15.39 -1.86 -1.20
C PHE A 38 -15.82 -0.64 -0.40
N SER A 39 -15.13 -0.32 0.70
CA SER A 39 -15.37 0.87 1.51
C SER A 39 -14.94 2.20 0.85
N ASN A 40 -14.81 2.23 -0.48
CA ASN A 40 -14.36 3.40 -1.26
C ASN A 40 -13.06 4.02 -0.71
N LEU A 41 -12.13 3.18 -0.23
CA LEU A 41 -10.87 3.61 0.39
C LEU A 41 -11.01 4.50 1.63
N TRP A 42 -12.21 4.59 2.21
CA TRP A 42 -12.53 5.45 3.36
C TRP A 42 -11.67 5.14 4.59
N ILE A 43 -11.29 3.87 4.78
CA ILE A 43 -10.40 3.43 5.87
C ILE A 43 -9.04 4.12 5.75
N PHE A 44 -8.48 4.24 4.55
CA PHE A 44 -7.19 4.89 4.35
C PHE A 44 -7.31 6.41 4.55
N TYR A 45 -8.37 7.00 4.02
CA TYR A 45 -8.63 8.43 4.18
C TYR A 45 -8.76 8.80 5.66
N SER A 46 -9.63 8.12 6.41
CA SER A 46 -9.87 8.41 7.83
C SER A 46 -8.62 8.29 8.71
N ILE A 47 -7.68 7.40 8.37
CA ILE A 47 -6.42 7.24 9.10
C ILE A 47 -5.38 8.27 8.65
N PHE A 48 -5.14 8.38 7.34
CA PHE A 48 -4.01 9.15 6.82
C PHE A 48 -4.31 10.63 6.59
N ALA A 49 -5.58 11.04 6.42
CA ALA A 49 -5.94 12.45 6.31
C ALA A 49 -5.49 13.28 7.53
N PRO A 50 -5.92 12.98 8.77
CA PRO A 50 -5.53 13.78 9.92
C PRO A 50 -4.03 13.78 10.16
N LEU A 51 -3.36 12.64 9.92
CA LEU A 51 -1.90 12.53 10.03
C LEU A 51 -1.18 13.40 9.01
N THR A 52 -1.62 13.36 7.75
CA THR A 52 -1.01 14.12 6.65
C THR A 52 -1.21 15.62 6.85
N ILE A 53 -2.42 16.05 7.21
CA ILE A 53 -2.76 17.46 7.45
C ILE A 53 -1.93 18.01 8.60
N ASN A 54 -1.92 17.33 9.75
CA ASN A 54 -1.21 17.80 10.94
C ASN A 54 0.31 17.83 10.71
N LEU A 55 0.87 16.79 10.08
CA LEU A 55 2.31 16.76 9.81
C LEU A 55 2.73 17.79 8.75
N THR A 56 1.93 17.98 7.70
CA THR A 56 2.19 19.01 6.69
C THR A 56 2.10 20.40 7.30
N ASN A 57 1.08 20.68 8.11
CA ASN A 57 0.96 21.96 8.82
C ASN A 57 2.16 22.17 9.75
N PHE A 58 2.57 21.15 10.51
CA PHE A 58 3.76 21.24 11.34
C PHE A 58 5.00 21.63 10.51
N LEU A 59 5.25 20.97 9.38
CA LEU A 59 6.38 21.29 8.51
C LEU A 59 6.28 22.71 7.91
N LEU A 60 5.09 23.14 7.48
CA LEU A 60 4.88 24.50 6.97
C LEU A 60 5.05 25.56 8.07
N SER A 61 4.62 25.26 9.30
CA SER A 61 4.73 26.16 10.45
C SER A 61 6.17 26.52 10.83
N LEU A 62 7.14 25.71 10.39
CA LEU A 62 8.57 26.01 10.55
C LEU A 62 9.05 27.18 9.68
N PHE A 63 8.31 27.52 8.62
CA PHE A 63 8.70 28.54 7.64
C PHE A 63 7.67 29.66 7.49
N PHE A 64 6.41 29.40 7.85
CA PHE A 64 5.28 30.32 7.67
C PHE A 64 4.35 30.28 8.87
N ASP A 65 3.66 31.39 9.17
CA ASP A 65 2.59 31.39 10.17
C ASP A 65 1.37 30.65 9.62
N SER A 66 1.23 29.37 9.98
CA SER A 66 0.16 28.49 9.50
C SER A 66 -0.81 28.07 10.61
N SER A 67 -2.08 27.95 10.25
CA SER A 67 -3.15 27.44 11.10
C SER A 67 -4.04 26.47 10.32
N ILE A 68 -4.78 25.60 11.03
CA ILE A 68 -5.63 24.56 10.44
C ILE A 68 -7.09 24.90 10.68
N VAL A 69 -7.89 24.90 9.62
CA VAL A 69 -9.36 24.97 9.67
C VAL A 69 -9.93 23.82 8.84
N GLY A 70 -10.35 22.75 9.51
CA GLY A 70 -10.80 21.52 8.82
C GLY A 70 -9.68 20.86 8.02
N ASN A 71 -9.88 20.71 6.71
CA ASN A 71 -8.87 20.18 5.77
C ASN A 71 -8.04 21.27 5.07
N VAL A 72 -8.21 22.52 5.49
CA VAL A 72 -7.55 23.68 4.90
C VAL A 72 -6.46 24.17 5.84
N ILE A 73 -5.26 24.34 5.29
CA ILE A 73 -4.13 25.00 5.95
C ILE A 73 -4.14 26.46 5.52
N THR A 74 -4.44 27.36 6.45
CA THR A 74 -4.44 28.81 6.23
C THR A 74 -3.08 29.40 6.61
N LEU A 75 -2.57 30.28 5.76
CA LEU A 75 -1.29 30.97 5.95
C LEU A 75 -1.56 32.46 6.10
N SER A 76 -1.09 33.08 7.18
CA SER A 76 -1.46 34.46 7.54
C SER A 76 -1.21 35.51 6.45
N ASN A 77 -0.22 35.26 5.59
CA ASN A 77 0.22 36.21 4.55
C ASN A 77 -0.11 35.72 3.12
N CYS A 78 -0.88 34.65 2.95
CA CYS A 78 -1.06 34.01 1.64
C CYS A 78 -2.44 33.33 1.47
N CYS A 79 -2.56 32.53 0.41
CA CYS A 79 -3.74 31.77 0.04
C CYS A 79 -3.88 30.48 0.88
N PRO A 80 -5.11 30.00 1.10
CA PRO A 80 -5.36 28.72 1.76
C PRO A 80 -4.90 27.53 0.89
N ILE A 81 -4.34 26.51 1.52
CA ILE A 81 -3.98 25.23 0.90
C ILE A 81 -5.00 24.17 1.36
N GLU A 82 -5.85 23.73 0.44
CA GLU A 82 -6.82 22.66 0.72
C GLU A 82 -6.22 21.27 0.43
N ILE A 83 -6.25 20.39 1.43
CA ILE A 83 -5.82 18.99 1.28
C ILE A 83 -7.02 18.15 0.82
N ILE A 84 -7.10 17.90 -0.48
CA ILE A 84 -8.11 17.03 -1.09
C ILE A 84 -7.72 15.53 -1.03
N ASP A 85 -8.68 14.64 -1.28
CA ASP A 85 -8.49 13.18 -1.26
C ASP A 85 -7.32 12.69 -2.13
N ALA A 86 -7.12 13.31 -3.29
CA ALA A 86 -6.02 12.99 -4.19
C ALA A 86 -4.64 13.26 -3.55
N CYS A 87 -4.54 14.25 -2.66
CA CYS A 87 -3.31 14.58 -1.95
C CYS A 87 -2.96 13.48 -0.94
N ILE A 88 -3.94 12.86 -0.29
CA ILE A 88 -3.70 11.77 0.67
C ILE A 88 -3.25 10.49 -0.04
N ALA A 89 -3.61 10.32 -1.32
CA ALA A 89 -3.23 9.20 -2.15
C ALA A 89 -3.66 7.83 -1.57
N SER A 90 -4.90 7.75 -1.06
CA SER A 90 -5.50 6.54 -0.49
C SER A 90 -5.39 5.29 -1.40
N SER A 91 -5.48 5.47 -2.72
CA SER A 91 -5.35 4.38 -3.70
C SER A 91 -3.96 3.74 -3.70
N ALA A 92 -2.89 4.51 -3.43
CA ALA A 92 -1.53 4.00 -3.37
C ALA A 92 -1.30 3.14 -2.11
N TYR A 93 -1.83 3.56 -0.96
CA TYR A 93 -1.83 2.71 0.25
C TYR A 93 -2.58 1.40 0.00
N TYR A 94 -3.72 1.46 -0.68
CA TYR A 94 -4.47 0.26 -1.03
C TYR A 94 -3.69 -0.65 -1.99
N LEU A 95 -3.00 -0.09 -2.99
CA LEU A 95 -2.15 -0.88 -3.88
C LEU A 95 -0.98 -1.56 -3.14
N LEU A 96 -0.34 -0.85 -2.21
CA LEU A 96 0.70 -1.44 -1.35
C LEU A 96 0.13 -2.55 -0.45
N LEU A 97 -1.10 -2.38 0.05
CA LEU A 97 -1.81 -3.42 0.80
C LEU A 97 -2.10 -4.63 -0.09
N ILE A 98 -2.55 -4.40 -1.33
CA ILE A 98 -2.78 -5.46 -2.33
C ILE A 98 -1.51 -6.28 -2.54
N PHE A 99 -0.37 -5.66 -2.82
CA PHE A 99 0.87 -6.41 -3.03
C PHE A 99 1.29 -7.22 -1.79
N ASN A 100 1.16 -6.63 -0.60
CA ASN A 100 1.49 -7.28 0.65
C ASN A 100 0.56 -8.45 1.02
N LEU A 101 -0.75 -8.32 0.78
CA LEU A 101 -1.72 -9.38 1.08
C LEU A 101 -1.77 -10.45 -0.01
N SER A 102 -1.65 -10.10 -1.28
CA SER A 102 -1.67 -11.06 -2.39
C SER A 102 -0.39 -11.89 -2.52
N THR A 103 0.67 -11.57 -1.76
CA THR A 103 1.88 -12.41 -1.71
C THR A 103 1.73 -13.58 -0.73
N PRO A 104 1.80 -14.85 -1.21
CA PRO A 104 1.63 -16.03 -0.36
C PRO A 104 2.89 -16.38 0.43
N ASN A 105 2.75 -17.37 1.34
CA ASN A 105 3.84 -17.96 2.14
C ASN A 105 4.63 -16.99 3.05
N ILE A 106 4.12 -15.78 3.28
CA ILE A 106 4.69 -14.84 4.25
C ILE A 106 4.06 -15.07 5.62
N LEU A 107 4.90 -15.33 6.63
CA LEU A 107 4.51 -15.40 8.05
C LEU A 107 3.81 -14.10 8.48
N LEU A 108 2.74 -14.20 9.28
CA LEU A 108 1.92 -13.05 9.69
C LEU A 108 2.75 -11.91 10.31
N LYS A 109 3.69 -12.23 11.22
CA LYS A 109 4.59 -11.22 11.83
C LYS A 109 5.42 -10.47 10.77
N LYS A 110 5.90 -11.18 9.75
CA LYS A 110 6.68 -10.59 8.65
C LYS A 110 5.79 -9.72 7.75
N ARG A 111 4.58 -10.20 7.45
CA ARG A 111 3.58 -9.47 6.65
C ARG A 111 3.17 -8.15 7.31
N ILE A 112 2.92 -8.15 8.62
CA ILE A 112 2.60 -6.91 9.36
C ILE A 112 3.78 -5.94 9.28
N LYS A 113 5.02 -6.40 9.48
CA LYS A 113 6.22 -5.55 9.35
C LYS A 113 6.37 -4.95 7.96
N MET A 114 6.06 -5.72 6.91
CA MET A 114 6.06 -5.22 5.54
C MET A 114 5.02 -4.13 5.36
N ILE A 115 3.74 -4.40 5.66
CA ILE A 115 2.66 -3.40 5.56
C ILE A 115 2.99 -2.11 6.31
N VAL A 116 3.49 -2.20 7.54
CA VAL A 116 3.88 -1.03 8.33
C VAL A 116 5.03 -0.28 7.67
N LEU A 117 6.05 -0.97 7.15
CA LEU A 117 7.15 -0.34 6.42
C LEU A 117 6.65 0.37 5.15
N ALA A 118 5.82 -0.29 4.35
CA ALA A 118 5.25 0.28 3.13
C ALA A 118 4.44 1.55 3.43
N PHE A 119 3.56 1.49 4.43
CA PHE A 119 2.71 2.62 4.80
C PHE A 119 3.52 3.76 5.39
N ALA A 120 4.47 3.48 6.28
CA ALA A 120 5.34 4.52 6.85
C ALA A 120 6.20 5.19 5.76
N ALA A 121 6.81 4.42 4.87
CA ALA A 121 7.62 4.95 3.78
C ALA A 121 6.79 5.82 2.82
N PHE A 122 5.62 5.34 2.39
CA PHE A 122 4.75 6.11 1.51
C PHE A 122 4.20 7.36 2.19
N PHE A 123 3.84 7.29 3.48
CA PHE A 123 3.38 8.42 4.27
C PHE A 123 4.42 9.54 4.35
N ILE A 124 5.69 9.20 4.61
CA ILE A 124 6.79 10.16 4.65
C ILE A 124 6.96 10.81 3.28
N LEU A 125 7.04 10.02 2.20
CA LEU A 125 7.22 10.55 0.84
C LEU A 125 6.03 11.42 0.40
N ASN A 126 4.81 11.04 0.73
CA ASN A 126 3.61 11.79 0.38
C ASN A 126 3.51 13.11 1.16
N THR A 127 3.84 13.10 2.45
CA THR A 127 3.88 14.32 3.27
C THR A 127 4.96 15.28 2.75
N LEU A 128 6.16 14.78 2.45
CA LEU A 128 7.23 15.60 1.86
C LEU A 128 6.82 16.18 0.51
N ARG A 129 6.12 15.41 -0.33
CA ARG A 129 5.57 15.91 -1.59
C ARG A 129 4.63 17.09 -1.37
N ILE A 130 3.64 16.95 -0.47
CA ILE A 130 2.66 18.03 -0.21
C ILE A 130 3.37 19.25 0.38
N PHE A 131 4.29 19.05 1.32
CA PHE A 131 5.09 20.14 1.88
C PHE A 131 5.88 20.90 0.80
N LEU A 132 6.60 20.19 -0.08
CA LEU A 132 7.37 20.81 -1.17
C LEU A 132 6.47 21.57 -2.15
N LEU A 133 5.32 21.00 -2.52
CA LEU A 133 4.35 21.68 -3.38
C LEU A 133 3.75 22.91 -2.68
N GLY A 134 3.48 22.83 -1.38
CA GLY A 134 3.02 23.96 -0.56
C GLY A 134 4.04 25.10 -0.54
N VAL A 135 5.33 24.81 -0.34
CA VAL A 135 6.40 25.83 -0.40
C VAL A 135 6.50 26.46 -1.80
N LEU A 136 6.42 25.68 -2.87
CA LEU A 136 6.45 26.19 -4.24
C LEU A 136 5.23 27.08 -4.55
N PHE A 137 4.06 26.68 -4.05
CA PHE A 137 2.83 27.45 -4.21
C PHE A 137 2.91 28.80 -3.49
N VAL A 138 3.31 28.81 -2.22
CA VAL A 138 3.40 30.04 -1.40
C VAL A 138 4.47 31.00 -1.92
N SER A 139 5.55 30.48 -2.51
CA SER A 139 6.58 31.31 -3.14
C SER A 139 6.20 31.87 -4.52
N GLY A 140 5.01 31.56 -5.04
CA GLY A 140 4.57 32.02 -6.37
C GLY A 140 5.42 31.45 -7.50
N SER A 141 6.01 30.26 -7.30
CA SER A 141 6.95 29.68 -8.26
C SER A 141 6.23 29.22 -9.54
N VAL A 142 6.73 29.65 -10.70
CA VAL A 142 6.27 29.20 -12.01
C VAL A 142 6.45 27.69 -12.22
N PHE A 143 7.30 27.04 -11.42
CA PHE A 143 7.52 25.59 -11.48
C PHE A 143 6.45 24.77 -10.76
N PHE A 144 5.51 25.41 -10.06
CA PHE A 144 4.48 24.71 -9.30
C PHE A 144 3.70 23.71 -10.18
N ASP A 145 3.13 24.16 -11.30
CA ASP A 145 2.30 23.32 -12.17
C ASP A 145 3.08 22.16 -12.79
N ALA A 146 4.30 22.42 -13.23
CA ALA A 146 5.18 21.42 -13.81
C ALA A 146 5.55 20.35 -12.77
N THR A 147 5.94 20.79 -11.58
CA THR A 147 6.33 19.91 -10.47
C THR A 147 5.13 19.11 -9.97
N HIS A 148 3.96 19.74 -9.84
CA HIS A 148 2.73 19.08 -9.43
C HIS A 148 2.35 17.95 -10.40
N LYS A 149 2.33 18.21 -11.72
CA LYS A 149 2.03 17.20 -12.74
C LYS A 149 3.08 16.08 -12.76
N LEU A 150 4.37 16.43 -12.63
CA LEU A 150 5.46 15.44 -12.56
C LEU A 150 5.28 14.51 -11.35
N PHE A 151 4.99 15.06 -10.18
CA PHE A 151 4.74 14.28 -8.98
C PHE A 151 3.51 13.39 -9.11
N TRP A 152 2.44 13.91 -9.72
CA TRP A 152 1.19 13.19 -9.85
C TRP A 152 1.29 12.00 -10.80
N TYR A 153 1.82 12.20 -12.01
CA TYR A 153 1.79 11.15 -13.03
C TYR A 153 2.98 10.18 -12.99
N ILE A 154 4.16 10.67 -12.66
CA ILE A 154 5.40 9.88 -12.80
C ILE A 154 5.91 9.44 -11.44
N ILE A 155 6.20 10.41 -10.57
CA ILE A 155 6.93 10.12 -9.32
C ILE A 155 6.06 9.27 -8.37
N SER A 156 4.75 9.49 -8.31
CA SER A 156 3.86 8.70 -7.44
C SER A 156 3.87 7.21 -7.80
N THR A 157 3.88 6.86 -9.08
CA THR A 157 4.00 5.47 -9.53
C THR A 157 5.37 4.88 -9.18
N ILE A 158 6.44 5.66 -9.40
CA ILE A 158 7.81 5.26 -9.04
C ILE A 158 7.93 5.01 -7.54
N PHE A 159 7.31 5.84 -6.70
CA PHE A 159 7.32 5.66 -5.24
C PHE A 159 6.66 4.34 -4.84
N VAL A 160 5.46 4.05 -5.34
CA VAL A 160 4.76 2.80 -4.99
C VAL A 160 5.55 1.57 -5.45
N VAL A 161 6.01 1.56 -6.70
CA VAL A 161 6.78 0.45 -7.27
C VAL A 161 8.14 0.31 -6.56
N GLY A 162 8.80 1.42 -6.27
CA GLY A 162 10.08 1.47 -5.58
C GLY A 162 9.98 0.95 -4.14
N ILE A 163 8.94 1.36 -3.39
CA ILE A 163 8.66 0.83 -2.05
C ILE A 163 8.46 -0.68 -2.12
N TRP A 164 7.61 -1.16 -3.03
CA TRP A 164 7.36 -2.60 -3.17
C TRP A 164 8.65 -3.39 -3.47
N PHE A 165 9.47 -2.94 -4.43
CA PHE A 165 10.75 -3.59 -4.71
C PHE A 165 11.72 -3.55 -3.53
N ALA A 166 11.73 -2.44 -2.78
CA ALA A 166 12.51 -2.34 -1.55
C ALA A 166 12.04 -3.38 -0.52
N GLU A 167 10.74 -3.58 -0.34
CA GLU A 167 10.20 -4.62 0.55
C GLU A 167 10.63 -6.02 0.10
N VAL A 168 10.50 -6.32 -1.20
CA VAL A 168 10.92 -7.63 -1.76
C VAL A 168 12.39 -7.89 -1.44
N LYS A 169 13.26 -6.88 -1.59
CA LYS A 169 14.69 -6.98 -1.31
C LYS A 169 14.98 -7.11 0.19
N ILE A 170 14.42 -6.23 1.03
CA ILE A 170 14.64 -6.20 2.49
C ILE A 170 14.17 -7.51 3.13
N PHE A 171 13.00 -7.99 2.73
CA PHE A 171 12.39 -9.17 3.31
C PHE A 171 12.71 -10.46 2.56
N ARG A 172 13.50 -10.41 1.47
CA ARG A 172 13.91 -11.58 0.66
C ARG A 172 12.70 -12.42 0.22
N ILE A 173 11.70 -11.76 -0.34
CA ILE A 173 10.48 -12.40 -0.84
C ILE A 173 10.79 -13.12 -2.14
N LYS A 174 10.33 -14.37 -2.30
CA LYS A 174 10.54 -15.17 -3.52
C LYS A 174 9.26 -15.33 -4.33
N GLU A 175 8.11 -15.17 -3.67
CA GLU A 175 6.78 -15.32 -4.22
C GLU A 175 6.34 -14.06 -4.95
N ILE A 176 5.48 -14.24 -5.95
CA ILE A 176 4.94 -13.15 -6.75
C ILE A 176 3.47 -12.94 -6.35
N PRO A 177 3.05 -11.67 -6.07
CA PRO A 177 1.66 -11.29 -5.87
C PRO A 177 0.72 -11.97 -6.87
N PHE A 178 -0.38 -12.56 -6.38
CA PHE A 178 -1.41 -13.26 -7.17
C PHE A 178 -0.95 -14.52 -7.92
N TYR A 179 0.11 -14.42 -8.73
CA TYR A 179 0.60 -15.48 -9.59
C TYR A 179 0.92 -16.76 -8.81
N SER A 180 1.58 -16.63 -7.66
CA SER A 180 1.94 -17.79 -6.84
C SER A 180 0.71 -18.52 -6.29
N ASP A 181 -0.36 -17.80 -5.94
CA ASP A 181 -1.63 -18.41 -5.50
C ASP A 181 -2.36 -19.08 -6.67
N LEU A 182 -2.49 -18.39 -7.81
CA LEU A 182 -3.15 -18.92 -9.01
C LEU A 182 -2.47 -20.19 -9.53
N ASN A 183 -1.14 -20.18 -9.60
CA ASN A 183 -0.35 -21.34 -9.99
C ASN A 183 -0.56 -22.52 -9.03
N TRP A 184 -0.69 -22.26 -7.72
CA TRP A 184 -0.98 -23.31 -6.74
C TRP A 184 -2.38 -23.91 -6.94
N ILE A 185 -3.41 -23.07 -7.15
CA ILE A 185 -4.79 -23.52 -7.41
C ILE A 185 -4.85 -24.34 -8.70
N TYR A 186 -4.24 -23.85 -9.78
CA TYR A 186 -4.20 -24.53 -11.08
C TYR A 186 -3.63 -25.95 -10.97
N LYS A 187 -2.52 -26.11 -10.24
CA LYS A 187 -1.88 -27.42 -9.97
C LYS A 187 -2.71 -28.37 -9.11
N LYS A 188 -3.76 -27.89 -8.45
CA LYS A 188 -4.64 -28.71 -7.60
C LYS A 188 -5.92 -29.15 -8.30
N ILE A 189 -6.35 -28.40 -9.30
CA ILE A 189 -7.51 -28.74 -10.13
C ILE A 189 -7.14 -29.77 -11.20
N LYS A 190 -5.91 -29.67 -11.73
CA LYS A 190 -5.35 -30.63 -12.69
C LYS A 190 -4.82 -31.88 -11.99
#